data_AF-E4U3G5-F1
#
_entry.id   AF-E4U3G5-F1
#
_cell.length_a   1.000
_cell.length_b   1.000
_cell.length_c   1.000
_cell.angle_alpha   90.00
_cell.angle_beta   90.00
_cell.angle_gamma   90.00
#
_symmetry.space_group_name_H-M   'P 1'
#
loop_
_entity.id
_entity.type
_entity.pdbx_description
1 polymer ?
#
loop_
_entity_poly.entity_id
_entity_poly.type
_entity_poly.pdbx_seq_one_letter_code
_entity_poly.pdbx_strand_id
1 'polypeptide(L)'
;MEFLTFDSFISIPVLIAFYYLGALLIPALLWTERSWVIKVTDILVQHFPIATSRLIIGFMLLFMFFELMWRMMFEMLIGYFKMIEYLHLIAS
;
A
#
# COMPACT_ATOMS: atom_id res chain seq x y z
N MET A 1 -11.69 -1.82 28.05
CA MET A 1 -12.18 -1.97 26.66
C MET A 1 -12.12 -0.60 25.99
N GLU A 2 -10.90 -0.13 25.66
CA GLU A 2 -10.68 1.17 25.00
C GLU A 2 -9.68 1.03 23.85
N PHE A 3 -9.72 -0.10 23.14
CA PHE A 3 -8.73 -0.45 22.11
C PHE A 3 -9.01 0.21 20.74
N LEU A 4 -9.96 1.15 20.69
CA LEU A 4 -10.47 1.77 19.46
C LEU A 4 -10.81 3.26 19.63
N THR A 5 -10.18 3.96 20.58
CA THR A 5 -10.20 5.43 20.52
C THR A 5 -9.29 5.88 19.37
N PHE A 6 -9.72 6.90 18.62
CA PHE A 6 -9.04 7.43 17.43
C PHE A 6 -7.55 7.72 17.68
N ASP A 7 -7.21 8.15 18.88
CA ASP A 7 -5.83 8.40 19.34
C ASP A 7 -4.96 7.13 19.43
N SER A 8 -5.54 5.99 19.80
CA SER A 8 -4.81 4.70 19.83
C SER A 8 -4.66 4.12 18.43
N PHE A 9 -5.69 4.27 17.58
CA PHE A 9 -5.72 3.69 16.24
C PHE A 9 -4.80 4.42 15.24
N ILE A 10 -4.61 5.72 15.42
CA ILE A 10 -3.71 6.55 14.58
C ILE A 10 -2.43 6.93 15.34
N SER A 11 -2.07 6.13 16.34
CA SER A 11 -0.79 6.30 17.03
C SER A 11 0.38 5.92 16.11
N ILE A 12 1.52 6.61 16.26
CA ILE A 12 2.74 6.37 15.49
C ILE A 12 3.13 4.86 15.45
N PRO A 13 3.10 4.11 16.57
CA PRO A 13 3.44 2.68 16.56
C PRO A 13 2.49 1.84 15.71
N VAL A 14 1.19 2.16 15.72
CA VAL A 14 0.18 1.44 14.93
C VAL A 14 0.34 1.74 13.44
N LEU A 15 0.61 3.00 13.06
CA LEU A 15 0.91 3.37 11.68
C LEU A 15 2.17 2.67 11.15
N ILE A 16 3.21 2.56 11.97
CA ILE A 16 4.43 1.83 11.63
C ILE A 16 4.11 0.33 11.45
N ALA A 17 3.30 -0.27 12.31
CA ALA A 17 2.87 -1.65 12.16
C ALA A 17 2.13 -1.87 10.83
N PHE A 18 1.21 -0.97 10.46
CA PHE A 18 0.52 -1.04 9.16
C PHE A 18 1.44 -0.81 7.96
N TYR A 19 2.42 0.10 8.07
CA TYR A 19 3.43 0.31 7.03
C TYR A 19 4.19 -0.99 6.71
N TYR A 20 4.67 -1.69 7.74
CA TYR A 20 5.37 -2.96 7.57
C TYR A 20 4.44 -4.12 7.19
N LEU A 21 3.20 -4.13 7.69
CA LEU A 21 2.19 -5.09 7.25
C LEU A 21 1.91 -4.95 5.76
N GLY A 22 1.79 -3.73 5.25
CA GLY A 22 1.66 -3.46 3.82
C GLY A 22 2.82 -4.06 3.02
N ALA A 23 4.06 -3.89 3.48
CA ALA A 23 5.24 -4.46 2.83
C ALA A 23 5.23 -6.00 2.76
N LEU A 24 4.53 -6.68 3.69
CA LEU A 24 4.38 -8.14 3.69
C LEU A 24 3.11 -8.59 2.94
N LEU A 25 2.04 -7.79 2.99
CA LEU A 25 0.78 -8.02 2.29
C LEU A 25 0.94 -7.92 0.78
N ILE A 26 1.70 -6.94 0.30
CA ILE A 26 1.96 -6.69 -1.13
C ILE A 26 2.51 -7.95 -1.85
N PRO A 27 3.62 -8.59 -1.41
CA PRO A 27 4.11 -9.82 -2.03
C PRO A 27 3.17 -11.01 -1.82
N ALA A 28 2.46 -11.08 -0.70
CA ALA A 28 1.48 -12.15 -0.45
C ALA A 28 0.26 -12.06 -1.39
N LEU A 29 -0.24 -10.84 -1.65
CA LEU A 29 -1.32 -10.56 -2.59
C LEU A 29 -0.87 -10.87 -4.02
N LEU A 30 0.33 -10.47 -4.41
CA LEU A 30 0.91 -10.84 -5.71
C LEU A 30 0.94 -12.36 -5.92
N TRP A 31 1.36 -13.10 -4.90
CA TRP A 31 1.43 -14.56 -4.99
C TRP A 31 0.05 -15.21 -5.14
N THR A 32 -0.96 -14.68 -4.45
CA THR A 32 -2.32 -15.20 -4.46
C THR A 32 -3.03 -14.89 -5.78
N GLU A 33 -2.93 -13.65 -6.25
CA GLU A 33 -3.65 -13.16 -7.43
C GLU A 33 -2.98 -13.53 -8.76
N ARG A 34 -1.80 -14.17 -8.75
CA ARG A 34 -1.06 -14.55 -9.96
C ARG A 34 -1.93 -15.33 -10.97
N SER A 35 -2.77 -16.24 -10.46
CA SER A 35 -3.61 -17.11 -11.29
C SER A 35 -4.80 -16.37 -11.89
N TRP A 36 -5.23 -15.28 -11.25
CA TRP A 36 -6.26 -14.41 -11.78
C TRP A 36 -5.70 -13.50 -12.88
N VAL A 37 -4.51 -12.91 -12.65
CA VAL A 37 -3.83 -12.04 -13.62
C VAL A 37 -3.64 -12.75 -14.97
N ILE A 38 -3.20 -14.02 -14.98
CA ILE A 38 -3.01 -14.80 -16.21
C ILE A 38 -4.33 -14.96 -16.98
N LYS A 39 -5.42 -15.31 -16.28
CA LYS A 39 -6.74 -15.47 -16.92
C LYS A 39 -7.26 -14.16 -17.50
N VAL A 40 -7.09 -13.06 -16.78
CA VAL A 40 -7.51 -11.73 -17.24
C VAL A 40 -6.71 -11.32 -18.47
N THR A 41 -5.39 -11.55 -18.48
CA THR A 41 -4.56 -11.27 -19.65
C THR A 41 -4.99 -12.10 -20.86
N ASP A 42 -5.35 -13.38 -20.68
CA ASP A 42 -5.80 -14.23 -21.79
C ASP A 42 -7.12 -13.74 -22.39
N ILE A 43 -8.09 -13.35 -21.56
CA ILE A 43 -9.39 -12.80 -22.01
C ILE A 43 -9.21 -11.46 -22.75
N LEU A 44 -8.33 -10.60 -22.25
CA LEU A 44 -8.05 -9.28 -22.86
C LEU A 44 -7.32 -9.41 -24.21
N VAL A 45 -6.35 -10.33 -24.32
CA VAL A 45 -5.62 -10.59 -25.57
C VAL A 45 -6.55 -11.18 -26.63
N GLN A 46 -7.55 -11.95 -26.23
CA GLN A 46 -8.56 -12.50 -27.13
C GLN A 46 -9.47 -11.42 -27.74
N HIS A 47 -9.78 -10.35 -26.99
CA HIS A 47 -10.62 -9.23 -27.45
C HIS A 47 -9.82 -8.11 -28.12
N PHE A 48 -8.59 -7.87 -27.67
CA PHE A 48 -7.69 -6.86 -28.22
C PHE A 48 -6.33 -7.52 -28.51
N PRO A 49 -5.83 -7.48 -29.76
CA PRO A 49 -4.55 -8.09 -30.14
C PRO A 49 -3.36 -7.24 -29.62
N ILE A 50 -3.30 -7.03 -28.31
CA ILE A 50 -2.22 -6.37 -27.60
C ILE A 50 -1.27 -7.48 -27.14
N ALA A 51 0.04 -7.31 -27.36
CA ALA A 51 1.02 -8.28 -26.90
C ALA A 51 0.91 -8.47 -25.38
N THR A 52 0.78 -9.72 -24.92
CA THR A 52 0.67 -10.09 -23.50
C THR A 52 1.79 -9.47 -22.65
N SER A 53 2.99 -9.33 -23.22
CA SER A 53 4.13 -8.67 -22.58
C SER A 53 3.87 -7.21 -22.20
N ARG A 54 3.16 -6.44 -23.04
CA ARG A 54 2.85 -5.03 -22.77
C ARG A 54 1.83 -4.88 -21.65
N LEU A 55 0.85 -5.79 -21.57
CA LEU A 55 -0.14 -5.79 -20.49
C LEU A 55 0.49 -6.15 -19.15
N ILE A 56 1.36 -7.15 -19.11
CA ILE A 56 2.09 -7.54 -17.89
C ILE A 56 2.97 -6.40 -17.39
N ILE A 57 3.71 -5.72 -18.29
CA ILE A 57 4.51 -4.54 -17.93
C ILE A 57 3.63 -3.43 -17.37
N GLY A 58 2.47 -3.16 -17.98
CA GLY A 58 1.51 -2.19 -17.47
C GLY A 58 0.99 -2.55 -16.07
N PHE A 59 0.66 -3.83 -15.84
CA PHE A 59 0.23 -4.33 -14.53
C PHE A 59 1.31 -4.21 -13.46
N MET A 60 2.56 -4.58 -13.78
CA MET A 60 3.69 -4.41 -12.86
C MET A 60 3.94 -2.95 -12.53
N LEU A 61 3.85 -2.06 -13.52
CA LEU A 61 4.02 -0.63 -13.33
C LEU A 61 2.92 -0.07 -12.42
N LEU A 62 1.66 -0.39 -12.68
CA LEU A 62 0.52 0.04 -11.85
C LEU A 62 0.64 -0.48 -10.41
N PHE A 63 1.09 -1.72 -10.25
CA PHE A 63 1.37 -2.30 -8.94
C PHE A 63 2.47 -1.53 -8.19
N MET A 64 3.60 -1.24 -8.86
CA MET A 64 4.69 -0.43 -8.28
C MET A 64 4.21 0.97 -7.87
N PHE A 65 3.36 1.62 -8.67
CA PHE A 65 2.76 2.91 -8.31
C PHE A 65 1.90 2.82 -7.06
N PHE A 66 1.14 1.72 -6.91
CA PHE A 66 0.33 1.49 -5.72
C PHE A 66 1.20 1.29 -4.47
N GLU A 67 2.30 0.52 -4.56
CA GLU A 67 3.27 0.38 -3.47
C GLU A 67 3.87 1.73 -3.06
N LEU A 68 4.25 2.55 -4.04
CA LEU A 68 4.81 3.88 -3.81
C LEU A 68 3.79 4.81 -3.15
N MET A 69 2.55 4.84 -3.66
CA MET A 69 1.47 5.63 -3.09
C MET A 69 1.21 5.22 -1.63
N TRP A 70 1.18 3.92 -1.34
CA TRP A 70 1.05 3.40 0.01
C TRP A 70 2.19 3.89 0.91
N ARG A 71 3.45 3.73 0.49
CA ARG A 71 4.62 4.19 1.26
C ARG A 71 4.54 5.69 1.55
N MET A 72 4.24 6.51 0.54
CA MET A 72 4.14 7.96 0.66
C MET A 72 3.02 8.39 1.62
N MET A 73 1.86 7.73 1.55
CA MET A 73 0.73 8.02 2.43
C MET A 73 1.09 7.75 3.90
N PHE A 74 1.69 6.60 4.19
CA PHE A 74 2.08 6.24 5.56
C PHE A 74 3.23 7.11 6.08
N GLU A 75 4.24 7.41 5.26
CA GLU A 75 5.34 8.29 5.66
C GLU A 75 4.86 9.71 5.97
N MET A 76 3.93 10.25 5.18
CA MET A 76 3.32 11.55 5.42
C MET A 76 2.52 11.56 6.73
N LEU A 77 1.69 10.54 6.98
CA LEU A 77 0.93 10.44 8.21
C LEU A 77 1.84 10.32 9.44
N ILE A 78 2.84 9.44 9.40
CA ILE A 78 3.81 9.29 10.49
C ILE A 78 4.56 10.61 10.76
N GLY A 79 4.99 11.29 9.70
CA GLY A 79 5.67 12.58 9.79
C GLY A 79 4.79 13.67 10.42
N TYR A 80 3.51 13.73 10.03
CA TYR A 80 2.54 14.68 10.59
C TYR A 80 2.34 14.48 12.09
N PHE A 81 2.15 13.24 12.55
CA PHE A 81 1.97 12.97 13.98
C PHE A 81 3.23 13.26 14.81
N LYS A 82 4.42 12.92 14.29
CA LYS A 82 5.68 13.29 14.92
C LYS A 82 5.80 14.82 15.09
N MET A 83 5.41 15.58 14.07
CA MET A 83 5.49 17.05 14.13
C MET A 83 4.59 17.62 15.23
N ILE A 84 3.37 17.10 15.39
CA ILE A 84 2.45 17.50 16.46
C ILE A 84 3.06 17.21 17.83
N GLU A 85 3.61 16.02 18.02
CA GLU A 85 4.24 15.61 19.28
C GLU A 85 5.43 16.51 19.65
N TYR A 86 6.30 16.84 18.68
CA TYR A 86 7.40 17.78 18.88
C TYR A 86 6.91 19.18 19.26
N LEU A 87 5.84 19.66 18.63
CA LEU A 87 5.28 20.97 18.94
C LEU A 87 4.76 21.02 20.40
N HIS A 88 4.14 19.93 20.85
CA HIS A 88 3.63 19.81 22.22
C HIS A 88 4.77 19.80 23.25
N LEU A 89 5.86 19.09 22.94
CA LEU A 89 7.08 19.04 23.78
C LEU A 89 7.79 20.39 23.92
N ILE A 90 7.77 21.23 22.89
CA ILE A 90 8.42 22.56 22.93
C ILE A 90 7.53 23.59 23.65
N ALA A 91 6.21 23.39 23.65
CA ALA A 91 5.25 24.29 24.30
C ALA A 91 5.07 24.04 25.80
N SER A 92 5.60 22.92 26.33
CA SER A 92 5.60 22.54 27.75
C SER A 92 6.90 22.89 28.45
#